data_AF-A0A7M5WY21-F1
#
_entry.id   AF-A0A7M5WY21-F1
#
_cell.length_a   1.000
_cell.length_b   1.000
_cell.length_c   1.000
_cell.angle_alpha   90.00
_cell.angle_beta   90.00
_cell.angle_gamma   90.00
#
_symmetry.space_group_name_H-M   'P 1'
#
loop_
_entity.id
_entity.type
_entity.pdbx_description
1 polymer ?
#
loop_
_entity_poly.entity_id
_entity_poly.type
_entity_poly.pdbx_seq_one_letter_code
_entity_poly.pdbx_strand_id
1 'polypeptide(L)'
;MVSSAGGFANLKLKKALKQTTLDTLDNLGFDQPTPVQATCIPLILSNKDVVAEAVTGSGKTLAFLIPVIEMLQNREEKLKKHDIGALILSPTRELAIQINNVLNPFLEKISLTSNLIVGGKSKEDPVKKFNEEGGHIIVATPGKFAKMVKDTKTGELFQKGLKALEILILDEADRFFQQANFREDLQNILAFVPKQRRTSLFSATQTTEIESFIRAGLRNPVQVVVREKRAQNVIKRTPDSLSNFYFVCEADFKLQRLVALLRQHRDEKFIIFFNTCACVDYFTKLLAILLKNIPILSIHGQKVKRAEVFNKFQDIKHGILTCTDVMARGIDIPTVDWVIQYDPPSNVEAFVHRCGRTARMGNIGKALLLLLPSEVAYIDFVKINQKVQIDEYEGQNIIDDSYSMSHKIRKIASKDREVYEKGLRAFVSFIQSYIKHQCNIVLQMKELDICKLGYGFGLLHLPKMPELKEKDLNGFETVDVDTTLIKYQDKVREKARLERVEKETEAAKEKAIEKAKFKASQQTRKSDSWSRQKEKKMKKNERKEKQTLKRKLKDDGDDDVDDVDDLMKEGRLLKKLKKGKITEKQYQERTNEEELLSDS
;
A
#
# COMPACT_ATOMS: atom_id res chain seq x y z
N MET A 1 -52.57 -5.32 4.59
CA MET A 1 -52.16 -4.06 3.93
C MET A 1 -51.91 -3.03 5.01
N VAL A 2 -50.65 -2.69 5.26
CA VAL A 2 -50.26 -1.47 5.99
C VAL A 2 -49.15 -0.85 5.14
N SER A 3 -49.56 0.04 4.23
CA SER A 3 -48.64 0.94 3.53
C SER A 3 -48.38 2.12 4.45
N SER A 4 -47.15 2.27 4.93
CA SER A 4 -46.69 3.51 5.54
C SER A 4 -45.41 3.96 4.84
N ALA A 5 -45.58 4.94 3.96
CA ALA A 5 -44.62 5.89 3.40
C ALA A 5 -43.14 5.77 3.80
N GLY A 6 -42.30 5.45 2.81
CA GLY A 6 -40.84 5.60 2.85
C GLY A 6 -40.27 4.87 1.65
N GLY A 7 -39.29 5.41 0.94
CA GLY A 7 -38.71 4.80 -0.26
C GLY A 7 -37.91 5.87 -0.98
N PHE A 8 -37.01 5.52 -1.89
CA PHE A 8 -36.16 6.51 -2.58
C PHE A 8 -36.98 7.58 -3.32
N ALA A 9 -38.20 7.26 -3.77
CA ALA A 9 -39.14 8.20 -4.37
C ALA A 9 -39.66 9.29 -3.40
N ASN A 10 -39.66 9.02 -2.10
CA ASN A 10 -40.17 9.94 -1.06
C ASN A 10 -39.09 10.86 -0.47
N LEU A 11 -37.88 10.85 -1.02
CA LEU A 11 -36.84 11.79 -0.63
C LEU A 11 -37.31 13.22 -0.94
N LYS A 12 -37.08 14.14 0.01
CA LYS A 12 -37.44 15.56 -0.14
C LYS A 12 -36.49 16.24 -1.12
N LEU A 13 -36.73 16.07 -2.42
CA LEU A 13 -35.90 16.58 -3.51
C LEU A 13 -36.60 17.71 -4.27
N LYS A 14 -35.84 18.67 -4.80
CA LYS A 14 -36.38 19.72 -5.69
C LYS A 14 -36.90 19.15 -7.01
N LYS A 15 -36.25 18.10 -7.51
CA LYS A 15 -36.67 17.29 -8.66
C LYS A 15 -36.68 15.84 -8.20
N ALA A 16 -37.75 15.11 -8.50
CA ALA A 16 -37.82 13.69 -8.21
C ALA A 16 -36.71 12.92 -8.95
N LEU A 17 -36.27 11.79 -8.39
CA LEU A 17 -35.35 10.89 -9.06
C LEU A 17 -35.97 10.36 -10.36
N LYS A 18 -35.16 10.10 -11.38
CA LYS A 18 -35.68 9.52 -12.63
C LYS A 18 -36.16 8.08 -12.41
N GLN A 19 -37.18 7.69 -13.16
CA GLN A 19 -37.73 6.32 -13.07
C GLN A 19 -36.66 5.25 -13.34
N THR A 20 -35.74 5.50 -14.28
CA THR A 20 -34.61 4.60 -14.56
C THR A 20 -33.74 4.32 -13.33
N THR A 21 -33.56 5.32 -12.47
CA THR A 21 -32.78 5.20 -11.23
C THR A 21 -33.56 4.38 -10.19
N LEU A 22 -34.85 4.67 -10.02
CA LEU A 22 -35.74 3.93 -9.11
C LEU A 22 -35.84 2.45 -9.50
N ASP A 23 -36.11 2.17 -10.77
CA ASP A 23 -36.19 0.79 -11.28
C ASP A 23 -34.88 0.02 -11.03
N THR A 24 -33.72 0.69 -11.16
CA THR A 24 -32.43 0.04 -10.90
C THR A 24 -32.25 -0.25 -9.40
N LEU A 25 -32.66 0.66 -8.52
CA LEU A 25 -32.62 0.45 -7.07
C LEU A 25 -33.51 -0.73 -6.66
N ASP A 26 -34.72 -0.81 -7.21
CA ASP A 26 -35.66 -1.90 -6.95
C ASP A 26 -35.10 -3.24 -7.45
N ASN A 27 -34.51 -3.28 -8.64
CA ASN A 27 -33.87 -4.50 -9.19
C ASN A 27 -32.66 -4.97 -8.36
N LEU A 28 -31.96 -4.04 -7.71
CA LEU A 28 -30.86 -4.35 -6.80
C LEU A 28 -31.33 -4.67 -5.37
N GLY A 29 -32.64 -4.60 -5.10
CA GLY A 29 -33.24 -4.91 -3.79
C GLY A 29 -33.06 -3.80 -2.74
N PHE A 30 -32.89 -2.54 -3.17
CA PHE A 30 -32.75 -1.39 -2.27
C PHE A 30 -34.09 -0.68 -2.02
N ASP A 31 -34.90 -1.23 -1.12
CA ASP A 31 -36.25 -0.72 -0.88
C ASP A 31 -36.29 0.65 -0.17
N GLN A 32 -35.35 0.90 0.75
CA GLN A 32 -35.35 2.09 1.61
C GLN A 32 -33.97 2.77 1.66
N PRO A 33 -33.92 4.12 1.64
CA PRO A 33 -32.67 4.83 1.82
C PRO A 33 -32.18 4.70 3.27
N THR A 34 -30.89 4.40 3.44
CA THR A 34 -30.25 4.46 4.76
C THR A 34 -30.18 5.91 5.27
N PRO A 35 -29.99 6.17 6.58
CA PRO A 35 -29.95 7.53 7.12
C PRO A 35 -28.91 8.45 6.45
N VAL A 36 -27.74 7.89 6.07
CA VAL A 36 -26.72 8.63 5.32
C VAL A 36 -27.16 8.93 3.89
N GLN A 37 -27.86 8.02 3.22
CA GLN A 37 -28.42 8.23 1.89
C GLN A 37 -29.53 9.29 1.92
N ALA A 38 -30.48 9.16 2.85
CA ALA A 38 -31.60 10.09 3.00
C ALA A 38 -31.16 11.53 3.30
N THR A 39 -30.01 11.70 3.95
CA THR A 39 -29.46 13.03 4.28
C THR A 39 -28.56 13.57 3.17
N CYS A 40 -27.67 12.76 2.62
CA CYS A 40 -26.67 13.24 1.64
C CYS A 40 -27.27 13.48 0.26
N ILE A 41 -28.17 12.61 -0.21
CA ILE A 41 -28.72 12.68 -1.57
C ILE A 41 -29.37 14.05 -1.84
N PRO A 42 -30.28 14.56 -0.99
CA PRO A 42 -30.89 15.87 -1.21
C PRO A 42 -29.90 17.03 -1.17
N LEU A 43 -28.88 16.96 -0.32
CA LEU A 43 -27.88 18.03 -0.16
C LEU A 43 -26.98 18.16 -1.38
N ILE A 44 -26.50 17.03 -1.91
CA ILE A 44 -25.65 17.01 -3.12
C ILE A 44 -26.45 17.50 -4.33
N LEU A 45 -27.70 17.01 -4.49
CA LEU A 45 -28.61 17.46 -5.55
C LEU A 45 -29.04 18.93 -5.41
N SER A 46 -28.91 19.52 -4.22
CA SER A 46 -29.15 20.95 -3.97
C SER A 46 -27.90 21.81 -4.17
N ASN A 47 -26.90 21.29 -4.87
CA ASN A 47 -25.65 21.96 -5.22
C ASN A 47 -24.74 22.35 -4.05
N LYS A 48 -24.75 21.56 -2.97
CA LYS A 48 -23.85 21.79 -1.83
C LYS A 48 -22.64 20.86 -1.87
N ASP A 49 -21.51 21.36 -1.38
CA ASP A 49 -20.39 20.52 -0.96
C ASP A 49 -20.81 19.76 0.31
N VAL A 50 -20.54 18.46 0.37
CA VAL A 50 -20.97 17.60 1.49
C VAL A 50 -19.78 16.88 2.09
N VAL A 51 -19.66 16.93 3.41
CA VAL A 51 -18.72 16.10 4.16
C VAL A 51 -19.54 15.13 5.00
N ALA A 52 -19.54 13.86 4.60
CA ALA A 52 -20.31 12.81 5.24
C ALA A 52 -19.41 11.92 6.10
N GLU A 53 -19.63 11.97 7.43
CA GLU A 53 -19.10 11.00 8.39
C GLU A 53 -20.20 9.98 8.69
N ALA A 54 -19.98 8.72 8.31
CA ALA A 54 -20.89 7.62 8.60
C ALA A 54 -20.12 6.31 8.76
N VAL A 55 -20.61 5.41 9.61
CA VAL A 55 -19.95 4.13 9.92
C VAL A 55 -19.73 3.28 8.66
N THR A 56 -18.76 2.37 8.72
CA THR A 56 -18.54 1.39 7.63
C THR A 56 -19.78 0.51 7.43
N GLY A 57 -20.15 0.23 6.18
CA GLY A 57 -21.35 -0.57 5.88
C GLY A 57 -22.68 0.20 5.94
N SER A 58 -22.68 1.51 6.21
CA SER A 58 -23.90 2.35 6.24
C SER A 58 -24.52 2.66 4.87
N GLY A 59 -23.98 2.11 3.77
CA GLY A 59 -24.48 2.37 2.42
C GLY A 59 -24.00 3.69 1.80
N LYS A 60 -22.83 4.21 2.19
CA LYS A 60 -22.24 5.46 1.67
C LYS A 60 -22.13 5.50 0.14
N THR A 61 -21.87 4.36 -0.50
CA THR A 61 -21.67 4.27 -1.96
C THR A 61 -22.87 4.80 -2.74
N LEU A 62 -24.09 4.34 -2.43
CA LEU A 62 -25.30 4.87 -3.08
C LEU A 62 -25.60 6.32 -2.71
N ALA A 63 -25.15 6.77 -1.53
CA ALA A 63 -25.35 8.15 -1.08
C ALA A 63 -24.66 9.18 -1.99
N PHE A 64 -23.57 8.81 -2.68
CA PHE A 64 -22.94 9.66 -3.69
C PHE A 64 -23.18 9.22 -5.14
N LEU A 65 -23.38 7.93 -5.42
CA LEU A 65 -23.63 7.48 -6.80
C LEU A 65 -24.96 7.98 -7.34
N ILE A 66 -26.03 7.93 -6.53
CA ILE A 66 -27.36 8.40 -6.97
C ILE A 66 -27.31 9.88 -7.39
N PRO A 67 -26.79 10.82 -6.58
CA PRO A 67 -26.64 12.21 -6.99
C PRO A 67 -25.76 12.40 -8.23
N VAL A 68 -24.65 11.66 -8.37
CA VAL A 68 -23.79 11.72 -9.55
C VAL A 68 -24.57 11.40 -10.81
N ILE A 69 -25.31 10.28 -10.81
CA ILE A 69 -26.11 9.83 -11.95
C ILE A 69 -27.19 10.86 -12.30
N GLU A 70 -27.98 11.27 -11.30
CA GLU A 70 -29.08 12.22 -11.50
C GLU A 70 -28.61 13.58 -11.98
N MET A 71 -27.48 14.08 -11.47
CA MET A 71 -26.93 15.36 -11.92
C MET A 71 -26.53 15.32 -13.39
N LEU A 72 -25.80 14.28 -13.81
CA LEU A 72 -25.36 14.16 -15.19
C LEU A 72 -26.52 13.89 -16.15
N GLN A 73 -27.55 13.15 -15.71
CA GLN A 73 -28.74 12.91 -16.51
C GLN A 73 -29.67 14.13 -16.64
N ASN A 74 -29.64 15.06 -15.68
CA ASN A 74 -30.49 16.26 -15.67
C ASN A 74 -29.77 17.51 -16.19
N ARG A 75 -28.58 17.35 -16.75
CA ARG A 75 -27.81 18.44 -17.35
C ARG A 75 -28.52 18.96 -18.59
N GLU A 76 -28.62 20.29 -18.71
CA GLU A 76 -29.25 20.95 -19.87
C GLU A 76 -28.44 20.70 -21.15
N GLU A 77 -27.12 20.89 -21.07
CA GLU A 77 -26.19 20.53 -22.13
C GLU A 77 -25.70 19.10 -21.94
N LYS A 78 -25.96 18.24 -22.93
CA LYS A 78 -25.45 16.86 -22.92
C LYS A 78 -23.93 16.85 -22.99
N LEU A 79 -23.31 15.97 -22.20
CA LEU A 79 -21.88 15.73 -22.26
C LEU A 79 -21.47 15.16 -23.62
N LYS A 80 -20.33 15.63 -24.14
CA LYS A 80 -19.68 15.00 -25.28
C LYS A 80 -19.01 13.71 -24.84
N LYS A 81 -18.71 12.83 -25.79
CA LYS A 81 -18.10 11.51 -25.56
C LYS A 81 -16.91 11.51 -24.58
N HIS A 82 -16.03 12.51 -24.67
CA HIS A 82 -14.82 12.60 -23.85
C HIS A 82 -14.92 13.61 -22.70
N ASP A 83 -16.08 14.21 -22.48
CA ASP A 83 -16.30 15.07 -21.33
C ASP A 83 -16.43 14.23 -20.07
N ILE A 84 -15.77 14.64 -19.00
CA ILE A 84 -15.78 13.95 -17.71
C ILE A 84 -16.65 14.79 -16.77
N GLY A 85 -17.89 14.34 -16.53
CA GLY A 85 -18.84 15.03 -15.66
C GLY A 85 -18.63 14.74 -14.18
N ALA A 86 -18.15 13.53 -13.85
CA ALA A 86 -17.88 13.12 -12.48
C ALA A 86 -16.56 12.37 -12.33
N LEU A 87 -15.86 12.64 -11.22
CA LEU A 87 -14.61 11.97 -10.84
C LEU A 87 -14.76 11.44 -9.42
N ILE A 88 -14.65 10.12 -9.27
CA ILE A 88 -14.72 9.41 -8.01
C ILE A 88 -13.34 8.84 -7.72
N LEU A 89 -12.68 9.37 -6.69
CA LEU A 89 -11.38 8.88 -6.25
C LEU A 89 -11.55 7.99 -5.03
N SER A 90 -10.88 6.84 -5.08
CA SER A 90 -10.84 5.86 -4.00
C SER A 90 -9.40 5.43 -3.73
N PRO A 91 -8.99 5.24 -2.46
CA PRO A 91 -7.59 5.00 -2.11
C PRO A 91 -7.10 3.57 -2.44
N THR A 92 -8.00 2.64 -2.73
CA THR A 92 -7.67 1.24 -3.06
C THR A 92 -8.27 0.83 -4.38
N ARG A 93 -7.55 -0.03 -5.09
CA ARG A 93 -8.00 -0.62 -6.35
C ARG A 93 -9.28 -1.43 -6.14
N GLU A 94 -9.34 -2.19 -5.06
CA GLU A 94 -10.46 -3.06 -4.71
C GLU A 94 -11.73 -2.26 -4.48
N LEU A 95 -11.65 -1.15 -3.73
CA LEU A 95 -12.77 -0.24 -3.51
C LEU A 95 -13.20 0.47 -4.81
N ALA A 96 -12.27 0.93 -5.63
CA ALA A 96 -12.60 1.51 -6.93
C ALA A 96 -13.34 0.52 -7.85
N ILE A 97 -12.90 -0.74 -7.91
CA ILE A 97 -13.59 -1.82 -8.65
C ILE A 97 -15.00 -2.03 -8.09
N GLN A 98 -15.15 -2.07 -6.77
CA GLN A 98 -16.45 -2.25 -6.13
C GLN A 98 -17.41 -1.10 -6.43
N ILE A 99 -16.96 0.15 -6.33
CA ILE A 99 -17.77 1.33 -6.70
C ILE A 99 -18.21 1.22 -8.16
N ASN A 100 -17.30 0.82 -9.07
CA ASN A 100 -17.62 0.65 -10.47
C ASN A 100 -18.64 -0.47 -10.71
N ASN A 101 -18.56 -1.58 -9.97
CA ASN A 101 -19.53 -2.66 -10.07
C ASN A 101 -20.93 -2.25 -9.58
N VAL A 102 -21.01 -1.41 -8.54
CA VAL A 102 -22.29 -0.83 -8.09
C VAL A 102 -22.83 0.19 -9.09
N LEU A 103 -21.94 0.93 -9.77
CA LEU A 103 -22.31 1.93 -10.78
C LEU A 103 -22.85 1.31 -12.07
N ASN A 104 -22.26 0.21 -12.56
CA ASN A 104 -22.55 -0.35 -13.88
C ASN A 104 -24.06 -0.64 -14.14
N PRO A 105 -24.84 -1.24 -13.21
CA PRO A 105 -26.27 -1.48 -13.43
C PRO A 105 -27.06 -0.20 -13.71
N PHE A 106 -26.67 0.93 -13.13
CA PHE A 106 -27.33 2.22 -13.38
C PHE A 106 -27.02 2.78 -14.77
N LEU A 107 -25.92 2.36 -15.38
CA LEU A 107 -25.49 2.84 -16.69
C LEU A 107 -26.14 2.08 -17.86
N GLU A 108 -26.64 0.87 -17.64
CA GLU A 108 -27.21 0.01 -18.69
C GLU A 108 -28.41 0.64 -19.41
N LYS A 109 -29.19 1.46 -18.70
CA LYS A 109 -30.43 2.07 -19.21
C LYS A 109 -30.32 3.56 -19.53
N ILE A 110 -29.11 4.12 -19.51
CA ILE A 110 -28.90 5.57 -19.66
C ILE A 110 -27.69 5.85 -20.58
N SER A 111 -27.70 7.00 -21.27
CA SER A 111 -26.62 7.38 -22.20
C SER A 111 -25.40 7.99 -21.49
N LEU A 112 -24.90 7.34 -20.43
CA LEU A 112 -23.68 7.71 -19.71
C LEU A 112 -22.72 6.52 -19.72
N THR A 113 -21.41 6.79 -19.68
CA THR A 113 -20.35 5.78 -19.72
C THR A 113 -19.43 5.95 -18.54
N SER A 114 -18.84 4.85 -18.07
CA SER A 114 -17.83 4.87 -17.01
C SER A 114 -16.48 4.34 -17.49
N ASN A 115 -15.40 4.80 -16.86
CA ASN A 115 -14.08 4.23 -17.05
C ASN A 115 -13.38 4.05 -15.69
N LEU A 116 -12.89 2.83 -15.47
CA LEU A 116 -12.22 2.41 -14.25
C LEU A 116 -10.70 2.52 -14.40
N ILE A 117 -10.08 3.44 -13.66
CA ILE A 117 -8.64 3.74 -13.77
C ILE A 117 -7.91 3.35 -12.47
N VAL A 118 -7.40 2.13 -12.43
CA VAL A 118 -6.70 1.57 -11.26
C VAL A 118 -5.29 1.09 -11.62
N GLY A 119 -4.34 1.20 -10.69
CA GLY A 119 -2.96 0.73 -10.91
C GLY A 119 -2.88 -0.80 -11.12
N GLY A 120 -1.77 -1.33 -11.62
CA GLY A 120 -1.53 -2.79 -11.81
C GLY A 120 -1.79 -3.31 -13.23
N LYS A 121 -1.62 -4.63 -13.43
CA LYS A 121 -1.87 -5.29 -14.73
C LYS A 121 -3.37 -5.54 -14.94
N SER A 122 -4.10 -4.56 -15.47
CA SER A 122 -5.43 -4.80 -16.05
C SER A 122 -5.28 -5.42 -17.44
N LYS A 123 -6.27 -6.22 -17.87
CA LYS A 123 -6.34 -6.75 -19.25
C LYS A 123 -6.70 -5.66 -20.27
N GLU A 124 -7.48 -4.67 -19.84
CA GLU A 124 -7.88 -3.52 -20.64
C GLU A 124 -7.00 -2.30 -20.32
N ASP A 125 -6.55 -1.62 -21.37
CA ASP A 125 -5.87 -0.33 -21.25
C ASP A 125 -6.91 0.79 -21.02
N PRO A 126 -6.90 1.46 -19.85
CA PRO A 126 -7.87 2.51 -19.55
C PRO A 126 -7.82 3.68 -20.53
N VAL A 127 -6.65 3.98 -21.14
CA VAL A 127 -6.52 5.01 -22.17
C VAL A 127 -7.28 4.61 -23.42
N LYS A 128 -7.06 3.36 -23.87
CA LYS A 128 -7.73 2.82 -25.04
C LYS A 128 -9.25 2.83 -24.86
N LYS A 129 -9.73 2.34 -23.71
CA LYS A 129 -11.15 2.38 -23.36
C LYS A 129 -11.72 3.80 -23.35
N PHE A 130 -10.98 4.77 -22.82
CA PHE A 130 -11.42 6.17 -22.80
C PHE A 130 -11.52 6.77 -24.20
N ASN A 131 -10.60 6.41 -25.10
CA ASN A 131 -10.63 6.85 -26.50
C ASN A 131 -11.80 6.21 -27.28
N GLU A 132 -12.08 4.93 -27.02
CA GLU A 132 -13.10 4.16 -27.74
C GLU A 132 -14.52 4.44 -27.22
N GLU A 133 -14.72 4.48 -25.91
CA GLU A 133 -16.03 4.52 -25.25
C GLU A 133 -16.30 5.83 -24.49
N GLY A 134 -15.27 6.65 -24.27
CA GLY A 134 -15.37 7.83 -23.42
C GLY A 134 -15.27 7.50 -21.94
N GLY A 135 -15.80 8.39 -21.10
CA GLY A 135 -15.77 8.21 -19.65
C GLY A 135 -16.42 9.38 -18.92
N HIS A 136 -17.73 9.51 -19.06
CA HIS A 136 -18.51 10.56 -18.39
C HIS A 136 -18.35 10.49 -16.86
N ILE A 137 -18.21 9.29 -16.31
CA ILE A 137 -17.91 9.03 -14.90
C ILE A 137 -16.59 8.27 -14.79
N ILE A 138 -15.59 8.88 -14.18
CA ILE A 138 -14.30 8.21 -13.91
C ILE A 138 -14.29 7.70 -12.47
N VAL A 139 -14.01 6.41 -12.28
CA VAL A 139 -13.73 5.82 -10.97
C VAL A 139 -12.27 5.42 -10.93
N ALA A 140 -11.48 5.97 -10.00
CA ALA A 140 -10.03 5.82 -10.09
C ALA A 140 -9.28 5.77 -8.76
N THR A 141 -8.08 5.17 -8.80
CA THR A 141 -7.06 5.36 -7.75
C THR A 141 -6.18 6.57 -8.08
N PRO A 142 -5.86 7.45 -7.10
CA PRO A 142 -5.18 8.72 -7.33
C PRO A 142 -3.89 8.61 -8.13
N GLY A 143 -2.93 7.79 -7.68
CA GLY A 143 -1.62 7.73 -8.34
C GLY A 143 -1.66 7.26 -9.80
N LYS A 144 -2.56 6.32 -10.14
CA LYS A 144 -2.71 5.90 -11.55
C LYS A 144 -3.36 7.00 -12.38
N PHE A 145 -4.40 7.65 -11.86
CA PHE A 145 -5.07 8.74 -12.57
C PHE A 145 -4.18 9.97 -12.74
N ALA A 146 -3.50 10.41 -11.68
CA ALA A 146 -2.55 11.51 -11.71
C ALA A 146 -1.45 11.28 -12.76
N LYS A 147 -0.90 10.06 -12.82
CA LYS A 147 0.08 9.68 -13.84
C LYS A 147 -0.49 9.78 -15.26
N MET A 148 -1.72 9.34 -15.48
CA MET A 148 -2.36 9.38 -16.79
C MET A 148 -2.70 10.81 -17.24
N VAL A 149 -3.23 11.63 -16.34
CA VAL A 149 -3.55 13.04 -16.65
C VAL A 149 -2.28 13.83 -16.96
N LYS A 150 -1.15 13.54 -16.29
CA LYS A 150 0.14 14.19 -16.56
C LYS A 150 0.88 13.67 -17.79
N ASP A 151 0.48 12.53 -18.35
CA ASP A 151 1.17 11.91 -19.46
C ASP A 151 1.06 12.79 -20.73
N THR A 152 2.19 13.12 -21.34
CA THR A 152 2.24 14.05 -22.48
C THR A 152 1.64 13.49 -23.76
N LYS A 153 1.50 12.17 -23.89
CA LYS A 153 0.96 11.51 -25.09
C LYS A 153 -0.52 11.20 -24.97
N THR A 154 -0.98 10.88 -23.77
CA THR A 154 -2.34 10.35 -23.54
C THR A 154 -3.19 11.22 -22.61
N GLY A 155 -2.56 12.16 -21.87
CA GLY A 155 -3.23 12.98 -20.87
C GLY A 155 -4.03 14.15 -21.42
N GLU A 156 -3.72 14.66 -22.62
CA GLU A 156 -4.37 15.85 -23.17
C GLU A 156 -5.90 15.69 -23.28
N LEU A 157 -6.38 14.51 -23.70
CA LEU A 157 -7.81 14.24 -23.81
C LEU A 157 -8.49 14.21 -22.45
N PHE A 158 -7.85 13.61 -21.43
CA PHE A 158 -8.35 13.64 -20.05
C PHE A 158 -8.39 15.06 -19.50
N GLN A 159 -7.33 15.85 -19.72
CA GLN A 159 -7.25 17.24 -19.27
C GLN A 159 -8.35 18.10 -19.90
N LYS A 160 -8.62 17.92 -21.20
CA LYS A 160 -9.74 18.60 -21.89
C LYS A 160 -11.08 18.14 -21.32
N GLY A 161 -11.29 16.84 -21.15
CA GLY A 161 -12.52 16.27 -20.61
C GLY A 161 -12.85 16.72 -19.19
N LEU A 162 -11.83 16.87 -18.34
CA LEU A 162 -11.98 17.35 -16.95
C LEU A 162 -12.52 18.78 -16.84
N LYS A 163 -12.48 19.59 -17.91
CA LYS A 163 -13.06 20.94 -17.90
C LYS A 163 -14.58 20.92 -17.70
N ALA A 164 -15.25 19.83 -18.08
CA ALA A 164 -16.69 19.66 -17.93
C ALA A 164 -17.11 19.13 -16.54
N LEU A 165 -16.15 18.89 -15.64
CA LEU A 165 -16.37 18.25 -14.34
C LEU A 165 -17.30 19.08 -13.46
N GLU A 166 -18.39 18.45 -13.03
CA GLU A 166 -19.38 19.05 -12.14
C GLU A 166 -19.24 18.60 -10.69
N ILE A 167 -18.73 17.38 -10.47
CA ILE A 167 -18.64 16.78 -9.15
C ILE A 167 -17.37 15.95 -8.97
N LEU A 168 -16.70 16.17 -7.84
CA LEU A 168 -15.59 15.39 -7.33
C LEU A 168 -16.02 14.66 -6.07
N ILE A 169 -15.88 13.34 -6.04
CA ILE A 169 -16.13 12.50 -4.87
C ILE A 169 -14.80 11.95 -4.37
N LEU A 170 -14.50 12.13 -3.07
CA LEU A 170 -13.41 11.44 -2.39
C LEU A 170 -14.01 10.44 -1.39
N ASP A 171 -13.91 9.15 -1.68
CA ASP A 171 -14.39 8.07 -0.80
C ASP A 171 -13.24 7.51 0.04
N GLU A 172 -13.48 7.25 1.33
CA GLU A 172 -12.44 6.98 2.36
C GLU A 172 -11.43 8.14 2.43
N ALA A 173 -11.95 9.37 2.53
CA ALA A 173 -11.18 10.63 2.47
C ALA A 173 -10.04 10.70 3.50
N ASP A 174 -10.20 10.10 4.68
CA ASP A 174 -9.18 10.03 5.75
C ASP A 174 -7.86 9.45 5.25
N ARG A 175 -7.92 8.48 4.32
CA ARG A 175 -6.72 7.81 3.82
C ARG A 175 -5.88 8.67 2.88
N PHE A 176 -6.48 9.60 2.15
CA PHE A 176 -5.75 10.48 1.25
C PHE A 176 -4.81 11.42 2.00
N PHE A 177 -5.18 11.78 3.22
CA PHE A 177 -4.41 12.71 4.06
C PHE A 177 -3.35 12.01 4.91
N GLN A 178 -3.59 10.74 5.29
CA GLN A 178 -2.61 9.93 6.04
C GLN A 178 -1.38 9.50 5.22
N GLN A 179 -1.48 9.43 3.89
CA GLN A 179 -0.39 8.95 3.03
C GLN A 179 0.21 10.10 2.21
N ALA A 180 1.48 10.41 2.44
CA ALA A 180 2.18 11.53 1.78
C ALA A 180 2.05 11.51 0.25
N ASN A 181 2.19 10.35 -0.38
CA ASN A 181 2.11 10.20 -1.83
C ASN A 181 0.71 10.54 -2.38
N PHE A 182 -0.36 10.21 -1.65
CA PHE A 182 -1.73 10.47 -2.10
C PHE A 182 -2.09 11.94 -2.06
N ARG A 183 -1.51 12.69 -1.11
CA ARG A 183 -1.68 14.14 -1.04
C ARG A 183 -1.10 14.82 -2.28
N GLU A 184 0.09 14.43 -2.71
CA GLU A 184 0.73 14.95 -3.91
C GLU A 184 -0.06 14.57 -5.17
N ASP A 185 -0.48 13.30 -5.28
CA ASP A 185 -1.33 12.83 -6.38
C ASP A 185 -2.64 13.61 -6.46
N LEU A 186 -3.29 13.88 -5.32
CA LEU A 186 -4.53 14.65 -5.28
C LEU A 186 -4.30 16.10 -5.71
N GLN A 187 -3.25 16.77 -5.23
CA GLN A 187 -2.91 18.13 -5.66
C GLN A 187 -2.67 18.20 -7.17
N ASN A 188 -1.98 17.20 -7.71
CA ASN A 188 -1.71 17.07 -9.13
C ASN A 188 -3.00 16.92 -9.96
N ILE A 189 -3.98 16.16 -9.47
CA ILE A 189 -5.28 16.01 -10.12
C ILE A 189 -6.07 17.32 -10.04
N LEU A 190 -6.10 17.95 -8.86
CA LEU A 190 -6.84 19.18 -8.61
C LEU A 190 -6.37 20.36 -9.48
N ALA A 191 -5.11 20.35 -9.95
CA ALA A 191 -4.59 21.35 -10.87
C ALA A 191 -5.29 21.37 -12.25
N PHE A 192 -5.87 20.24 -12.68
CA PHE A 192 -6.56 20.11 -13.97
C PHE A 192 -8.08 20.18 -13.84
N VAL A 193 -8.60 20.22 -12.61
CA VAL A 193 -10.02 20.17 -12.31
C VAL A 193 -10.57 21.60 -12.12
N PRO A 194 -11.75 21.96 -12.67
CA PRO A 194 -12.31 23.30 -12.54
C PRO A 194 -12.54 23.70 -11.08
N LYS A 195 -12.24 24.96 -10.74
CA LYS A 195 -12.49 25.51 -9.40
C LYS A 195 -13.98 25.56 -9.05
N GLN A 196 -14.84 25.76 -10.04
CA GLN A 196 -16.29 25.72 -9.89
C GLN A 196 -16.76 24.28 -10.12
N ARG A 197 -16.87 23.54 -9.03
CA ARG A 197 -17.39 22.17 -8.98
C ARG A 197 -17.98 21.92 -7.61
N ARG A 198 -18.79 20.87 -7.50
CA ARG A 198 -19.17 20.30 -6.21
C ARG A 198 -18.10 19.33 -5.76
N THR A 199 -17.76 19.34 -4.49
CA THR A 199 -16.85 18.35 -3.90
C THR A 199 -17.54 17.71 -2.70
N SER A 200 -17.63 16.38 -2.71
CA SER A 200 -18.14 15.61 -1.57
C SER A 200 -17.10 14.66 -1.01
N LEU A 201 -16.94 14.67 0.30
CA LEU A 201 -16.01 13.82 1.05
C LEU A 201 -16.80 12.80 1.85
N PHE A 202 -16.45 11.53 1.71
CA PHE A 202 -17.04 10.43 2.47
C PHE A 202 -15.94 9.74 3.28
N SER A 203 -16.14 9.60 4.59
CA SER A 203 -15.24 8.83 5.45
C SER A 203 -15.99 8.21 6.63
N ALA A 204 -15.39 7.21 7.24
CA ALA A 204 -15.85 6.66 8.51
C ALA A 204 -15.30 7.42 9.73
N THR A 205 -14.25 8.23 9.56
CA THR A 205 -13.59 8.94 10.65
C THR A 205 -13.33 10.40 10.29
N GLN A 206 -13.49 11.28 11.27
CA GLN A 206 -13.07 12.68 11.16
C GLN A 206 -11.65 12.84 11.73
N THR A 207 -10.69 13.21 10.88
CA THR A 207 -9.33 13.57 11.28
C THR A 207 -9.12 15.08 11.17
N THR A 208 -8.19 15.63 11.96
CA THR A 208 -7.83 17.06 11.94
C THR A 208 -7.32 17.51 10.56
N GLU A 209 -6.65 16.61 9.85
CA GLU A 209 -6.16 16.83 8.49
C GLU A 209 -7.31 17.01 7.50
N ILE A 210 -8.37 16.19 7.60
CA ILE A 210 -9.59 16.35 6.81
C ILE A 210 -10.21 17.72 7.12
N GLU A 211 -10.29 18.15 8.37
CA GLU A 211 -10.83 19.47 8.73
C GLU A 211 -10.03 20.63 8.15
N SER A 212 -8.71 20.50 8.11
CA SER A 212 -7.84 21.50 7.47
C SER A 212 -8.08 21.56 5.97
N PHE A 213 -8.28 20.40 5.32
CA PHE A 213 -8.58 20.32 3.90
C PHE A 213 -9.97 20.87 3.57
N ILE A 214 -10.98 20.57 4.41
CA ILE A 214 -12.33 21.13 4.30
C ILE A 214 -12.27 22.65 4.29
N ARG A 215 -11.50 23.25 5.22
CA ARG A 215 -11.33 24.71 5.32
C ARG A 215 -10.60 25.31 4.12
N ALA A 216 -9.64 24.59 3.55
CA ALA A 216 -8.82 25.10 2.44
C ALA A 216 -9.40 24.84 1.04
N GLY A 217 -10.22 23.79 0.87
CA GLY A 217 -10.55 23.22 -0.43
C GLY A 217 -12.04 23.15 -0.79
N LEU A 218 -12.95 23.32 0.18
CA LEU A 218 -14.40 23.22 -0.04
C LEU A 218 -15.08 24.59 0.03
N ARG A 219 -16.21 24.73 -0.69
CA ARG A 219 -17.02 25.96 -0.72
C ARG A 219 -18.27 25.78 0.13
N ASN A 220 -18.29 26.41 1.30
CA ASN A 220 -19.42 26.36 2.25
C ASN A 220 -19.96 24.92 2.47
N PRO A 221 -19.10 23.99 2.92
CA PRO A 221 -19.46 22.58 3.02
C PRO A 221 -20.50 22.33 4.12
N VAL A 222 -21.48 21.48 3.83
CA VAL A 222 -22.39 20.95 4.84
C VAL A 222 -21.79 19.68 5.44
N GLN A 223 -21.60 19.69 6.76
CA GLN A 223 -21.16 18.51 7.48
C GLN A 223 -22.39 17.66 7.85
N VAL A 224 -22.39 16.43 7.39
CA VAL A 224 -23.40 15.41 7.67
C VAL A 224 -22.73 14.35 8.53
N VAL A 225 -23.14 14.28 9.79
CA VAL A 225 -22.61 13.30 10.74
C VAL A 225 -23.74 12.37 11.12
N VAL A 226 -23.72 11.16 10.56
CA VAL A 226 -24.72 10.13 10.85
C VAL A 226 -24.15 9.17 11.88
N ARG A 227 -24.72 9.21 13.08
CA ARG A 227 -24.36 8.37 14.23
C ARG A 227 -25.55 7.52 14.62
N GLU A 228 -25.34 6.25 14.93
CA GLU A 228 -26.34 5.41 15.60
C GLU A 228 -26.44 5.87 17.06
N LYS A 229 -27.67 6.09 17.57
CA LYS A 229 -27.93 6.57 18.94
C LYS A 229 -28.48 5.41 19.80
N ARG A 230 -27.93 5.21 21.01
CA ARG A 230 -28.61 4.54 22.14
C ARG A 230 -28.79 5.46 23.35
N ALA A 231 -29.69 5.05 24.24
CA ALA A 231 -30.26 5.74 25.40
C ALA A 231 -29.29 6.12 26.55
N GLN A 232 -27.99 5.95 26.38
CA GLN A 232 -26.96 6.43 27.30
C GLN A 232 -25.93 7.15 26.44
N ASN A 233 -25.61 8.40 26.78
CA ASN A 233 -24.80 9.40 26.05
C ASN A 233 -23.36 8.99 25.61
N VAL A 234 -23.15 7.79 25.07
CA VAL A 234 -21.87 7.26 24.60
C VAL A 234 -21.89 7.21 23.06
N ILE A 235 -21.09 8.07 22.46
CA ILE A 235 -20.94 8.23 21.01
C ILE A 235 -20.09 7.07 20.46
N LYS A 236 -20.66 6.13 19.68
CA LYS A 236 -19.89 5.03 19.06
C LYS A 236 -19.61 5.28 17.57
N ARG A 237 -18.41 4.90 17.11
CA ARG A 237 -17.97 4.92 15.69
C ARG A 237 -18.10 3.56 14.98
N THR A 238 -18.57 2.54 15.68
CA THR A 238 -18.78 1.17 15.18
C THR A 238 -20.28 0.86 15.06
N PRO A 239 -20.70 -0.05 14.15
CA PRO A 239 -22.10 -0.48 14.06
C PRO A 239 -22.63 -1.07 15.38
N ASP A 240 -23.93 -0.90 15.65
CA ASP A 240 -24.59 -1.38 16.88
C ASP A 240 -24.56 -2.91 17.05
N SER A 241 -24.58 -3.66 15.95
CA SER A 241 -24.53 -5.12 15.94
C SER A 241 -23.12 -5.71 16.10
N LEU A 242 -22.12 -4.85 16.29
CA LEU A 242 -20.72 -5.23 16.48
C LEU A 242 -20.34 -5.32 17.96
N SER A 243 -19.96 -6.51 18.40
CA SER A 243 -19.34 -6.72 19.72
C SER A 243 -17.82 -6.67 19.59
N ASN A 244 -17.17 -5.71 20.24
CA ASN A 244 -15.71 -5.57 20.24
C ASN A 244 -15.14 -6.14 21.52
N PHE A 245 -14.23 -7.09 21.39
CA PHE A 245 -13.56 -7.78 22.48
C PHE A 245 -12.05 -7.61 22.42
N TYR A 246 -11.39 -7.69 23.56
CA TYR A 246 -9.93 -7.88 23.65
C TYR A 246 -9.59 -9.13 24.45
N PHE A 247 -8.41 -9.67 24.22
CA PHE A 247 -7.85 -10.75 25.01
C PHE A 247 -6.36 -10.51 25.25
N VAL A 248 -5.94 -10.57 26.51
CA VAL A 248 -4.55 -10.35 26.92
C VAL A 248 -3.84 -11.69 27.03
N CYS A 249 -2.72 -11.85 26.35
CA CYS A 249 -1.90 -13.05 26.45
C CYS A 249 -0.44 -12.78 26.13
N GLU A 250 0.43 -13.58 26.74
CA GLU A 250 1.85 -13.60 26.43
C GLU A 250 2.11 -13.97 24.96
N ALA A 251 3.21 -13.46 24.40
CA ALA A 251 3.47 -13.51 22.96
C ALA A 251 3.61 -14.95 22.42
N ASP A 252 4.13 -15.87 23.24
CA ASP A 252 4.28 -17.30 22.96
C ASP A 252 2.95 -18.06 22.95
N PHE A 253 1.96 -17.61 23.72
CA PHE A 253 0.62 -18.22 23.75
C PHE A 253 -0.35 -17.62 22.72
N LYS A 254 -0.01 -16.49 22.10
CA LYS A 254 -0.91 -15.77 21.15
C LYS A 254 -1.43 -16.65 20.01
N LEU A 255 -0.56 -17.43 19.37
CA LEU A 255 -0.97 -18.35 18.30
C LEU A 255 -1.79 -19.53 18.84
N GLN A 256 -1.46 -20.03 20.03
CA GLN A 256 -2.21 -21.12 20.66
C GLN A 256 -3.66 -20.70 20.93
N ARG A 257 -3.86 -19.49 21.44
CA ARG A 257 -5.17 -18.89 21.69
C ARG A 257 -5.95 -18.68 20.40
N LEU A 258 -5.31 -18.15 19.36
CA LEU A 258 -5.93 -18.02 18.04
C LEU A 258 -6.40 -19.39 17.51
N VAL A 259 -5.53 -20.40 17.54
CA VAL A 259 -5.87 -21.74 17.05
C VAL A 259 -6.98 -22.39 17.86
N ALA A 260 -7.01 -22.18 19.18
CA ALA A 260 -8.08 -22.67 20.04
C ALA A 260 -9.44 -22.06 19.66
N LEU A 261 -9.50 -20.74 19.49
CA LEU A 261 -10.69 -20.02 19.05
C LEU A 261 -11.18 -20.53 17.68
N LEU A 262 -10.28 -20.65 16.70
CA LEU A 262 -10.62 -21.13 15.36
C LEU A 262 -11.10 -22.59 15.35
N ARG A 263 -10.67 -23.42 16.32
CA ARG A 263 -11.13 -24.81 16.45
C ARG A 263 -12.50 -24.93 17.10
N GLN A 264 -12.87 -23.99 17.96
CA GLN A 264 -14.17 -23.94 18.60
C GLN A 264 -15.26 -23.51 17.61
N HIS A 265 -14.91 -22.63 16.67
CA HIS A 265 -15.84 -22.00 15.73
C HIS A 265 -15.54 -22.41 14.28
N ARG A 266 -15.44 -23.71 13.97
CA ARG A 266 -14.98 -24.16 12.62
C ARG A 266 -15.95 -23.85 11.48
N ASP A 267 -17.23 -23.73 11.80
CA ASP A 267 -18.31 -23.50 10.82
C ASP A 267 -18.57 -22.01 10.55
N GLU A 268 -17.77 -21.13 11.16
CA GLU A 268 -17.88 -19.68 11.02
C GLU A 268 -16.83 -19.11 10.04
N LYS A 269 -17.06 -17.88 9.60
CA LYS A 269 -16.21 -17.16 8.64
C LYS A 269 -15.37 -16.10 9.34
N PHE A 270 -14.05 -16.22 9.20
CA PHE A 270 -13.06 -15.38 9.89
C PHE A 270 -12.29 -14.49 8.92
N ILE A 271 -12.01 -13.27 9.38
CA ILE A 271 -10.94 -12.43 8.84
C ILE A 271 -9.90 -12.20 9.94
N ILE A 272 -8.63 -12.47 9.63
CA ILE A 272 -7.52 -12.31 10.57
C ILE A 272 -6.56 -11.26 10.00
N PHE A 273 -6.41 -10.15 10.71
CA PHE A 273 -5.51 -9.07 10.36
C PHE A 273 -4.14 -9.24 11.00
N PHE A 274 -3.10 -9.10 10.17
CA PHE A 274 -1.69 -9.00 10.56
C PHE A 274 -1.09 -7.69 10.05
N ASN A 275 -0.08 -7.17 10.75
CA ASN A 275 0.51 -5.88 10.38
C ASN A 275 1.38 -5.94 9.12
N THR A 276 2.02 -7.07 8.81
CA THR A 276 2.94 -7.17 7.66
C THR A 276 2.57 -8.27 6.67
N CYS A 277 2.97 -8.08 5.42
CA CYS A 277 2.80 -9.08 4.36
C CYS A 277 3.50 -10.40 4.69
N ALA A 278 4.69 -10.34 5.31
CA ALA A 278 5.44 -11.53 5.69
C ALA A 278 4.76 -12.29 6.83
N CYS A 279 4.15 -11.60 7.80
CA CYS A 279 3.33 -12.25 8.83
C CYS A 279 2.13 -12.97 8.22
N VAL A 280 1.41 -12.32 7.29
CA VAL A 280 0.31 -12.98 6.56
C VAL A 280 0.78 -14.28 5.91
N ASP A 281 1.86 -14.25 5.10
CA ASP A 281 2.36 -15.45 4.42
C ASP A 281 2.84 -16.56 5.38
N TYR A 282 3.44 -16.18 6.52
CA TYR A 282 3.92 -17.12 7.53
C TYR A 282 2.77 -17.77 8.29
N PHE A 283 1.88 -16.97 8.89
CA PHE A 283 0.77 -17.48 9.69
C PHE A 283 -0.27 -18.20 8.83
N THR A 284 -0.48 -17.82 7.57
CA THR A 284 -1.31 -18.61 6.62
C THR A 284 -0.78 -20.04 6.49
N LYS A 285 0.54 -20.20 6.28
CA LYS A 285 1.16 -21.51 6.14
C LYS A 285 1.06 -22.31 7.43
N LEU A 286 1.30 -21.69 8.58
CA LEU A 286 1.15 -22.35 9.87
C LEU A 286 -0.29 -22.80 10.14
N LEU A 287 -1.27 -21.90 9.96
CA LEU A 287 -2.68 -22.21 10.15
C LEU A 287 -3.11 -23.36 9.23
N ALA A 288 -2.65 -23.38 7.97
CA ALA A 288 -2.93 -24.49 7.05
C ALA A 288 -2.40 -25.85 7.54
N ILE A 289 -1.27 -25.86 8.26
CA ILE A 289 -0.71 -27.07 8.87
C ILE A 289 -1.46 -27.46 10.16
N LEU A 290 -1.85 -26.47 10.97
CA LEU A 290 -2.44 -26.65 12.31
C LEU A 290 -3.96 -26.90 12.30
N LEU A 291 -4.65 -26.40 11.27
CA LEU A 291 -6.09 -26.44 11.06
C LEU A 291 -6.38 -27.21 9.77
N LYS A 292 -6.32 -28.53 9.85
CA LYS A 292 -6.71 -29.40 8.72
C LYS A 292 -8.20 -29.24 8.44
N ASN A 293 -8.56 -29.28 7.15
CA ASN A 293 -9.93 -29.24 6.64
C ASN A 293 -10.67 -27.89 6.79
N ILE A 294 -9.96 -26.78 7.02
CA ILE A 294 -10.55 -25.44 6.99
C ILE A 294 -10.01 -24.69 5.77
N PRO A 295 -10.86 -24.10 4.91
CA PRO A 295 -10.41 -23.26 3.81
C PRO A 295 -9.66 -22.04 4.35
N ILE A 296 -8.37 -21.90 4.00
CA ILE A 296 -7.54 -20.76 4.41
C ILE A 296 -7.06 -20.02 3.17
N LEU A 297 -7.37 -18.73 3.09
CA LEU A 297 -7.02 -17.82 2.02
C LEU A 297 -6.16 -16.66 2.57
N SER A 298 -5.39 -16.02 1.71
CA SER A 298 -4.49 -14.92 2.11
C SER A 298 -4.50 -13.77 1.10
N ILE A 299 -4.68 -12.53 1.56
CA ILE A 299 -4.62 -11.32 0.73
C ILE A 299 -3.73 -10.25 1.36
N HIS A 300 -2.74 -9.77 0.62
CA HIS A 300 -1.93 -8.60 1.00
C HIS A 300 -1.35 -7.91 -0.24
N GLY A 301 -0.72 -6.74 -0.07
CA GLY A 301 -0.34 -5.86 -1.18
C GLY A 301 0.65 -6.44 -2.21
N GLN A 302 1.39 -7.49 -1.87
CA GLN A 302 2.32 -8.16 -2.78
C GLN A 302 1.70 -9.34 -3.55
N LYS A 303 0.45 -9.74 -3.24
CA LYS A 303 -0.26 -10.79 -3.99
C LYS A 303 -0.75 -10.22 -5.33
N VAL A 304 -0.50 -10.97 -6.40
CA VAL A 304 -0.93 -10.57 -7.76
C VAL A 304 -2.43 -10.82 -7.97
N LYS A 305 -2.92 -11.99 -7.52
CA LYS A 305 -4.28 -12.50 -7.77
C LYS A 305 -5.28 -12.13 -6.66
N ARG A 306 -5.27 -10.89 -6.20
CA ARG A 306 -6.11 -10.44 -5.06
C ARG A 306 -7.61 -10.59 -5.34
N ALA A 307 -8.06 -10.16 -6.52
CA ALA A 307 -9.47 -10.23 -6.90
C ALA A 307 -9.98 -11.69 -6.97
N GLU A 308 -9.19 -12.61 -7.55
CA GLU A 308 -9.55 -14.04 -7.62
C GLU A 308 -9.72 -14.65 -6.22
N VAL A 309 -8.77 -14.37 -5.31
CA VAL A 309 -8.83 -14.88 -3.93
C VAL A 309 -9.98 -14.25 -3.17
N PHE A 310 -10.27 -12.97 -3.42
CA PHE A 310 -11.37 -12.27 -2.79
C PHE A 310 -12.72 -12.84 -3.19
N ASN A 311 -12.96 -13.02 -4.49
CA ASN A 311 -14.21 -13.62 -4.99
C ASN A 311 -14.39 -15.03 -4.43
N LYS A 312 -13.32 -15.84 -4.42
CA LYS A 312 -13.34 -17.16 -3.79
C LYS A 312 -13.70 -17.09 -2.30
N PHE A 313 -13.23 -16.08 -1.58
CA PHE A 313 -13.61 -15.88 -0.19
C PHE A 313 -15.07 -15.43 -0.02
N GLN A 314 -15.62 -14.65 -0.95
CA GLN A 314 -17.03 -14.29 -0.92
C GLN A 314 -17.92 -15.54 -1.07
N ASP A 315 -17.55 -16.48 -1.95
CA ASP A 315 -18.33 -17.68 -2.26
C ASP A 315 -18.33 -18.75 -1.15
N ILE A 316 -17.30 -18.80 -0.30
CA ILE A 316 -17.25 -19.78 0.79
C ILE A 316 -18.17 -19.38 1.96
N LYS A 317 -18.84 -20.38 2.54
CA LYS A 317 -19.70 -20.20 3.71
C LYS A 317 -18.91 -20.09 5.03
N HIS A 318 -17.89 -20.94 5.19
CA HIS A 318 -17.00 -20.96 6.35
C HIS A 318 -15.54 -20.98 5.88
N GLY A 319 -14.64 -20.46 6.70
CA GLY A 319 -13.22 -20.40 6.38
C GLY A 319 -12.52 -19.16 6.90
N ILE A 320 -11.23 -19.06 6.62
CA ILE A 320 -10.34 -18.04 7.18
C ILE A 320 -9.69 -17.23 6.06
N LEU A 321 -9.84 -15.92 6.10
CA LEU A 321 -9.05 -14.98 5.30
C LEU A 321 -8.02 -14.28 6.17
N THR A 322 -6.75 -14.51 5.89
CA THR A 322 -5.65 -13.75 6.50
C THR A 322 -5.29 -12.55 5.62
N CYS A 323 -5.13 -11.36 6.21
CA CYS A 323 -4.84 -10.18 5.42
C CYS A 323 -4.09 -9.06 6.18
N THR A 324 -3.56 -8.11 5.42
CA THR A 324 -3.12 -6.81 5.95
C THR A 324 -4.21 -5.75 5.78
N ASP A 325 -3.91 -4.51 6.20
CA ASP A 325 -4.81 -3.35 6.09
C ASP A 325 -5.25 -2.98 4.66
N VAL A 326 -4.70 -3.65 3.64
CA VAL A 326 -5.24 -3.60 2.27
C VAL A 326 -6.70 -4.02 2.23
N MET A 327 -7.12 -4.95 3.10
CA MET A 327 -8.50 -5.43 3.19
C MET A 327 -9.33 -4.72 4.27
N ALA A 328 -8.75 -3.83 5.06
CA ALA A 328 -9.43 -3.24 6.22
C ALA A 328 -10.44 -2.14 5.84
N ARG A 329 -10.30 -1.48 4.68
CA ARG A 329 -11.12 -0.32 4.28
C ARG A 329 -11.88 -0.57 3.00
N GLY A 330 -13.08 -0.01 2.88
CA GLY A 330 -13.85 0.02 1.63
C GLY A 330 -14.45 -1.29 1.12
N ILE A 331 -13.76 -2.41 1.31
CA ILE A 331 -14.14 -3.68 0.68
C ILE A 331 -15.39 -4.27 1.34
N ASP A 332 -16.40 -4.58 0.53
CA ASP A 332 -17.63 -5.21 0.98
C ASP A 332 -17.54 -6.73 0.99
N ILE A 333 -17.47 -7.25 2.21
CA ILE A 333 -17.28 -8.67 2.47
C ILE A 333 -18.61 -9.19 3.02
N PRO A 334 -19.28 -10.13 2.33
CA PRO A 334 -20.53 -10.71 2.80
C PRO A 334 -20.30 -11.49 4.10
N THR A 335 -21.29 -11.43 5.00
CA THR A 335 -21.44 -12.15 6.30
C THR A 335 -20.14 -12.77 6.83
N VAL A 336 -19.33 -11.95 7.50
CA VAL A 336 -18.18 -12.40 8.30
C VAL A 336 -18.61 -12.45 9.74
N ASP A 337 -18.41 -13.56 10.44
CA ASP A 337 -18.81 -13.72 11.83
C ASP A 337 -17.79 -13.08 12.78
N TRP A 338 -16.49 -13.29 12.48
CA TRP A 338 -15.38 -12.82 13.30
C TRP A 338 -14.33 -12.04 12.54
N VAL A 339 -13.95 -10.90 13.12
CA VAL A 339 -12.73 -10.17 12.77
C VAL A 339 -11.72 -10.31 13.90
N ILE A 340 -10.62 -11.02 13.64
CA ILE A 340 -9.52 -11.14 14.59
C ILE A 340 -8.42 -10.16 14.20
N GLN A 341 -8.05 -9.29 15.12
CA GLN A 341 -6.89 -8.43 15.00
C GLN A 341 -5.76 -9.11 15.77
N TYR A 342 -4.92 -9.86 15.06
CA TYR A 342 -3.85 -10.61 15.69
C TYR A 342 -2.81 -9.66 16.30
N ASP A 343 -2.61 -8.48 15.71
CA ASP A 343 -1.73 -7.44 16.24
C ASP A 343 -2.50 -6.11 16.33
N PRO A 344 -2.13 -5.21 17.27
CA PRO A 344 -2.62 -3.84 17.27
C PRO A 344 -2.46 -3.20 15.89
N PRO A 345 -3.50 -2.54 15.35
CA PRO A 345 -3.42 -1.91 14.05
C PRO A 345 -2.49 -0.71 14.04
N SER A 346 -1.79 -0.53 12.92
CA SER A 346 -0.76 0.50 12.71
C SER A 346 -1.16 1.92 13.12
N ASN A 347 -2.46 2.21 13.09
CA ASN A 347 -3.08 3.41 13.65
C ASN A 347 -4.46 3.11 14.24
N VAL A 348 -4.96 4.04 15.04
CA VAL A 348 -6.22 3.84 15.79
C VAL A 348 -7.43 3.86 14.85
N GLU A 349 -7.38 4.59 13.74
CA GLU A 349 -8.46 4.62 12.76
C GLU A 349 -8.61 3.24 12.10
N ALA A 350 -7.50 2.56 11.80
CA ALA A 350 -7.51 1.23 11.22
C ALA A 350 -8.20 0.20 12.12
N PHE A 351 -8.22 0.39 13.44
CA PHE A 351 -9.02 -0.45 14.35
C PHE A 351 -10.50 -0.46 13.96
N VAL A 352 -11.10 0.73 13.82
CA VAL A 352 -12.52 0.91 13.47
C VAL A 352 -12.81 0.30 12.09
N HIS A 353 -11.90 0.48 11.15
CA HIS A 353 -12.03 -0.04 9.79
C HIS A 353 -11.96 -1.57 9.73
N ARG A 354 -11.01 -2.17 10.47
CA ARG A 354 -10.85 -3.63 10.62
C ARG A 354 -12.10 -4.23 11.23
N CYS A 355 -12.53 -3.76 12.41
CA CYS A 355 -13.70 -4.33 13.10
C CYS A 355 -14.99 -4.13 12.29
N GLY A 356 -15.08 -3.04 11.52
CA GLY A 356 -16.16 -2.77 10.55
C GLY A 356 -16.19 -3.67 9.31
N ARG A 357 -15.38 -4.74 9.24
CA ARG A 357 -15.51 -5.81 8.23
C ARG A 357 -16.59 -6.85 8.57
N THR A 358 -17.02 -6.92 9.82
CA THR A 358 -18.17 -7.72 10.26
C THR A 358 -19.34 -6.78 10.60
N ALA A 359 -20.45 -7.34 11.09
CA ALA A 359 -21.63 -6.58 11.53
C ALA A 359 -22.21 -5.65 10.46
N ARG A 360 -22.26 -6.13 9.21
CA ARG A 360 -22.75 -5.35 8.05
C ARG A 360 -24.17 -5.72 7.67
N MET A 361 -24.90 -4.73 7.14
CA MET A 361 -26.27 -4.89 6.63
C MET A 361 -27.22 -5.55 7.64
N GLY A 362 -27.10 -5.18 8.92
CA GLY A 362 -27.95 -5.70 10.00
C GLY A 362 -27.52 -7.05 10.60
N ASN A 363 -26.46 -7.69 10.08
CA ASN A 363 -25.92 -8.91 10.67
C ASN A 363 -25.19 -8.63 12.00
N ILE A 364 -25.12 -9.63 12.87
CA ILE A 364 -24.35 -9.59 14.12
C ILE A 364 -22.89 -9.97 13.81
N GLY A 365 -21.95 -9.30 14.45
CA GLY A 365 -20.53 -9.51 14.25
C GLY A 365 -19.72 -9.42 15.53
N LYS A 366 -18.61 -10.15 15.58
CA LYS A 366 -17.65 -10.09 16.69
C LYS A 366 -16.28 -9.67 16.18
N ALA A 367 -15.62 -8.78 16.92
CA ALA A 367 -14.24 -8.42 16.66
C ALA A 367 -13.40 -8.74 17.91
N LEU A 368 -12.26 -9.38 17.75
CA LEU A 368 -11.36 -9.73 18.85
C LEU A 368 -9.97 -9.15 18.59
N LEU A 369 -9.46 -8.34 19.53
CA LEU A 369 -8.11 -7.81 19.52
C LEU A 369 -7.22 -8.62 20.48
N LEU A 370 -6.13 -9.20 19.96
CA LEU A 370 -5.15 -9.89 20.79
C LEU A 370 -4.04 -8.92 21.21
N LEU A 371 -3.88 -8.74 22.51
CA LEU A 371 -2.90 -7.85 23.13
C LEU A 371 -1.90 -8.63 23.97
N LEU A 372 -0.67 -8.13 24.01
CA LEU A 372 0.32 -8.52 25.01
C LEU A 372 0.05 -7.78 26.33
N PRO A 373 0.57 -8.27 27.48
CA PRO A 373 0.43 -7.58 28.75
C PRO A 373 0.95 -6.14 28.75
N SER A 374 2.01 -5.85 27.98
CA SER A 374 2.54 -4.50 27.79
C SER A 374 1.70 -3.62 26.85
N GLU A 375 0.73 -4.18 26.14
CA GLU A 375 -0.09 -3.46 25.15
C GLU A 375 -1.47 -3.05 25.70
N VAL A 376 -1.80 -3.37 26.97
CA VAL A 376 -3.13 -3.15 27.56
C VAL A 376 -3.57 -1.69 27.51
N ALA A 377 -2.64 -0.74 27.68
CA ALA A 377 -2.90 0.70 27.58
C ALA A 377 -3.44 1.13 26.20
N TYR A 378 -3.31 0.28 25.17
CA TYR A 378 -3.90 0.51 23.85
C TYR A 378 -5.44 0.56 23.89
N ILE A 379 -6.07 -0.16 24.82
CA ILE A 379 -7.54 -0.19 24.97
C ILE A 379 -8.05 1.20 25.35
N ASP A 380 -7.42 1.83 26.35
CA ASP A 380 -7.76 3.18 26.78
C ASP A 380 -7.49 4.20 25.68
N PHE A 381 -6.41 4.02 24.92
CA PHE A 381 -6.10 4.88 23.78
C PHE A 381 -7.17 4.82 22.69
N VAL A 382 -7.68 3.62 22.36
CA VAL A 382 -8.79 3.44 21.41
C VAL A 382 -10.08 4.07 21.96
N LYS A 383 -10.37 3.87 23.25
CA LYS A 383 -11.55 4.43 23.92
C LYS A 383 -11.55 5.96 23.90
N ILE A 384 -10.42 6.60 24.15
CA ILE A 384 -10.30 8.07 24.15
C ILE A 384 -10.37 8.62 22.72
N ASN A 385 -9.60 8.06 21.78
CA ASN A 385 -9.43 8.66 20.45
C ASN A 385 -10.54 8.30 19.46
N GLN A 386 -11.11 7.10 19.56
CA GLN A 386 -12.14 6.62 18.64
C GLN A 386 -13.51 6.45 19.31
N LYS A 387 -13.61 6.61 20.63
CA LYS A 387 -14.85 6.43 21.40
C LYS A 387 -15.46 5.04 21.20
N VAL A 388 -14.60 4.04 21.04
CA VAL A 388 -15.01 2.64 20.93
C VAL A 388 -14.69 1.95 22.25
N GLN A 389 -15.71 1.31 22.83
CA GLN A 389 -15.54 0.44 23.99
C GLN A 389 -15.17 -0.96 23.49
N ILE A 390 -14.16 -1.55 24.13
CA ILE A 390 -13.72 -2.91 23.88
C ILE A 390 -13.81 -3.65 25.21
N ASP A 391 -14.60 -4.70 25.26
CA ASP A 391 -14.84 -5.47 26.48
C ASP A 391 -13.88 -6.66 26.57
N GLU A 392 -13.57 -7.14 27.76
CA GLU A 392 -12.71 -8.31 27.90
C GLU A 392 -13.42 -9.56 27.40
N TYR A 393 -12.71 -10.40 26.65
CA TYR A 393 -13.25 -11.67 26.20
C TYR A 393 -13.12 -12.73 27.30
N GLU A 394 -14.22 -13.00 28.00
CA GLU A 394 -14.32 -14.06 29.03
C GLU A 394 -14.38 -15.49 28.45
N GLY A 395 -13.83 -15.71 27.26
CA GLY A 395 -13.75 -17.04 26.66
C GLY A 395 -13.08 -18.02 27.62
N GLN A 396 -13.61 -19.24 27.70
CA GLN A 396 -13.07 -20.28 28.59
C GLN A 396 -11.54 -20.32 28.49
N ASN A 397 -10.89 -20.32 29.64
CA ASN A 397 -9.47 -20.56 29.76
C ASN A 397 -9.16 -21.95 29.21
N ILE A 398 -8.99 -22.06 27.88
CA ILE A 398 -8.46 -23.27 27.23
C ILE A 398 -6.98 -23.29 27.56
N ILE A 399 -6.71 -23.72 28.79
CA ILE A 399 -5.42 -24.13 29.28
C ILE A 399 -5.21 -25.50 28.66
N ASP A 400 -4.77 -25.54 27.41
CA ASP A 400 -4.13 -26.75 26.89
C ASP A 400 -2.66 -26.69 27.36
N ASP A 401 -2.48 -26.96 28.65
CA ASP A 401 -1.19 -26.87 29.37
C ASP A 401 -0.18 -27.94 28.92
N SER A 402 -0.59 -28.89 28.08
CA SER A 402 0.22 -30.10 27.88
C SER A 402 1.22 -30.01 26.72
N TYR A 403 1.18 -29.00 25.85
CA TYR A 403 2.16 -28.87 24.76
C TYR A 403 2.31 -27.43 24.27
N SER A 404 3.39 -26.74 24.67
CA SER A 404 3.67 -25.39 24.18
C SER A 404 3.70 -25.39 22.65
N MET A 405 2.77 -24.63 22.05
CA MET A 405 2.61 -24.50 20.61
C MET A 405 3.95 -24.15 19.94
N SER A 406 4.80 -23.39 20.63
CA SER A 406 6.15 -23.05 20.21
C SER A 406 7.02 -24.28 19.90
N HIS A 407 6.99 -25.34 20.72
CA HIS A 407 7.73 -26.58 20.43
C HIS A 407 7.21 -27.27 19.16
N LYS A 408 5.89 -27.26 18.96
CA LYS A 408 5.28 -27.84 17.76
C LYS A 408 5.68 -27.07 16.50
N ILE A 409 5.67 -25.74 16.55
CA ILE A 409 6.10 -24.88 15.44
C ILE A 409 7.59 -25.08 15.17
N ARG A 410 8.44 -25.08 16.21
CA ARG A 410 9.89 -25.34 16.07
C ARG A 410 10.15 -26.68 15.40
N LYS A 411 9.45 -27.75 15.82
CA LYS A 411 9.54 -29.08 15.18
C LYS A 411 9.12 -29.06 13.70
N ILE A 412 8.13 -28.24 13.33
CA ILE A 412 7.73 -28.04 11.93
C ILE A 412 8.82 -27.27 11.17
N ALA A 413 9.35 -26.18 11.75
CA ALA A 413 10.40 -25.36 11.15
C ALA A 413 11.71 -26.12 10.95
N SER A 414 12.08 -27.03 11.86
CA SER A 414 13.24 -27.93 11.69
C SER A 414 13.07 -28.92 10.54
N LYS A 415 11.84 -29.19 10.10
CA LYS A 415 11.52 -30.14 9.02
C LYS A 415 11.22 -29.48 7.68
N ASP A 416 10.71 -28.25 7.67
CA ASP A 416 10.34 -27.52 6.46
C ASP A 416 11.04 -26.15 6.39
N ARG A 417 11.96 -26.03 5.44
CA ARG A 417 12.72 -24.80 5.17
C ARG A 417 11.81 -23.62 4.86
N GLU A 418 10.66 -23.84 4.22
CA GLU A 418 9.73 -22.76 3.89
C GLU A 418 9.17 -22.10 5.16
N VAL A 419 8.78 -22.91 6.15
CA VAL A 419 8.25 -22.41 7.43
C VAL A 419 9.33 -21.67 8.20
N TYR A 420 10.55 -22.23 8.23
CA TYR A 420 11.70 -21.60 8.88
C TYR A 420 12.05 -20.23 8.27
N GLU A 421 12.21 -20.13 6.95
CA GLU A 421 12.58 -18.86 6.30
C GLU A 421 11.48 -17.81 6.39
N LYS A 422 10.20 -18.22 6.26
CA LYS A 422 9.06 -17.31 6.43
C LYS A 422 8.95 -16.83 7.88
N GLY A 423 9.22 -17.69 8.87
CA GLY A 423 9.20 -17.31 10.28
C GLY A 423 10.21 -16.21 10.61
N LEU A 424 11.45 -16.38 10.17
CA LEU A 424 12.50 -15.36 10.34
C LEU A 424 12.12 -14.04 9.66
N ARG A 425 11.64 -14.10 8.41
CA ARG A 425 11.22 -12.89 7.68
C ARG A 425 10.02 -12.21 8.34
N ALA A 426 9.05 -12.98 8.80
CA ALA A 426 7.86 -12.47 9.48
C ALA A 426 8.26 -11.75 10.78
N PHE A 427 9.11 -12.39 11.61
CA PHE A 427 9.60 -11.80 12.85
C PHE A 427 10.35 -10.47 12.63
N VAL A 428 11.31 -10.45 11.70
CA VAL A 428 12.05 -9.21 11.38
C VAL A 428 11.09 -8.11 10.91
N SER A 429 10.13 -8.46 10.04
CA SER A 429 9.16 -7.49 9.55
C SER A 429 8.23 -6.97 10.65
N PHE A 430 7.85 -7.83 11.60
CA PHE A 430 6.99 -7.47 12.73
C PHE A 430 7.69 -6.46 13.62
N ILE A 431 8.94 -6.73 14.03
CA ILE A 431 9.74 -5.79 14.85
C ILE A 431 9.87 -4.43 14.15
N GLN A 432 10.20 -4.42 12.86
CA GLN A 432 10.30 -3.19 12.09
C GLN A 432 8.98 -2.43 11.99
N SER A 433 7.85 -3.15 11.90
CA SER A 433 6.51 -2.56 11.90
C SER A 433 6.14 -2.00 13.27
N TYR A 434 6.52 -2.69 14.35
CA TYR A 434 6.23 -2.28 15.72
C TYR A 434 6.99 -1.00 16.10
N ILE A 435 8.25 -0.89 15.69
CA ILE A 435 9.06 0.34 15.91
C ILE A 435 8.46 1.55 15.16
N LYS A 436 7.92 1.33 13.97
CA LYS A 436 7.34 2.38 13.12
C LYS A 436 5.86 2.65 13.42
N HIS A 437 5.33 2.05 14.48
CA HIS A 437 3.92 2.17 14.82
C HIS A 437 3.56 3.61 15.19
N GLN A 438 2.40 4.12 14.74
CA GLN A 438 2.01 5.50 15.04
C GLN A 438 1.69 5.70 16.52
N CYS A 439 1.21 4.64 17.18
CA CYS A 439 0.95 4.58 18.62
C CYS A 439 2.19 4.15 19.45
N ASN A 440 3.41 4.55 19.06
CA ASN A 440 4.66 4.13 19.72
C ASN A 440 4.80 4.56 21.20
N ILE A 441 4.02 5.57 21.64
CA ILE A 441 3.95 6.01 23.04
C ILE A 441 3.32 4.93 23.91
N VAL A 442 2.28 4.26 23.38
CA VAL A 442 1.51 3.22 24.08
C VAL A 442 2.09 1.84 23.80
N LEU A 443 2.60 1.64 22.58
CA LEU A 443 3.21 0.38 22.13
C LEU A 443 4.73 0.53 22.12
N GLN A 444 5.32 0.51 23.32
CA GLN A 444 6.75 0.77 23.47
C GLN A 444 7.57 -0.47 23.15
N MET A 445 8.55 -0.33 22.25
CA MET A 445 9.47 -1.42 21.93
C MET A 445 10.28 -1.87 23.16
N LYS A 446 10.57 -0.98 24.12
CA LYS A 446 11.35 -1.32 25.31
C LYS A 446 10.68 -2.42 26.15
N GLU A 447 9.35 -2.35 26.28
CA GLU A 447 8.52 -3.25 27.08
C GLU A 447 8.17 -4.57 26.36
N LEU A 448 8.54 -4.70 25.09
CA LEU A 448 8.30 -5.90 24.32
C LEU A 448 9.31 -7.01 24.68
N ASP A 449 8.81 -8.14 25.17
CA ASP A 449 9.58 -9.36 25.43
C ASP A 449 9.90 -10.07 24.11
N ILE A 450 11.16 -9.92 23.66
CA ILE A 450 11.64 -10.47 22.39
C ILE A 450 11.83 -11.98 22.46
N CYS A 451 12.15 -12.52 23.64
CA CYS A 451 12.36 -13.95 23.81
C CYS A 451 11.02 -14.68 23.63
N LYS A 452 9.99 -14.29 24.38
CA LYS A 452 8.63 -14.85 24.24
C LYS A 452 8.06 -14.65 22.84
N LEU A 453 8.31 -13.49 22.23
CA LEU A 453 7.92 -13.26 20.84
C LEU A 453 8.62 -14.24 19.88
N GLY A 454 9.91 -14.49 20.07
CA GLY A 454 10.65 -15.48 19.29
C GLY A 454 10.08 -16.89 19.45
N TYR A 455 9.65 -17.27 20.67
CA TYR A 455 8.93 -18.51 20.92
C TYR A 455 7.55 -18.54 20.22
N GLY A 456 6.81 -17.44 20.23
CA GLY A 456 5.52 -17.31 19.53
C GLY A 456 5.63 -17.44 18.00
N PHE A 457 6.72 -16.94 17.42
CA PHE A 457 7.09 -17.17 16.01
C PHE A 457 7.80 -18.52 15.78
N GLY A 458 7.91 -19.37 16.81
CA GLY A 458 8.53 -20.70 16.71
C GLY A 458 9.92 -20.69 16.08
N LEU A 459 10.71 -19.65 16.33
CA LEU A 459 12.04 -19.50 15.77
C LEU A 459 12.99 -20.55 16.36
N LEU A 460 13.91 -21.06 15.53
CA LEU A 460 14.98 -21.95 15.98
C LEU A 460 16.14 -21.16 16.61
N HIS A 461 16.41 -19.97 16.08
CA HIS A 461 17.35 -18.98 16.59
C HIS A 461 16.82 -17.57 16.31
N LEU A 462 17.31 -16.59 17.08
CA LEU A 462 16.96 -15.19 16.86
C LEU A 462 17.81 -14.60 15.72
N PRO A 463 17.19 -13.86 14.78
CA PRO A 463 17.92 -13.23 13.69
C PRO A 463 18.84 -12.12 14.21
N LYS A 464 20.03 -12.01 13.62
CA LYS A 464 20.93 -10.87 13.88
C LYS A 464 20.36 -9.62 13.21
N MET A 465 19.92 -8.66 14.00
CA MET A 465 19.42 -7.37 13.50
C MET A 465 19.86 -6.21 14.39
N PRO A 466 20.10 -5.01 13.83
CA PRO A 466 20.51 -3.84 14.60
C PRO A 466 19.60 -3.53 15.79
N GLU A 467 18.29 -3.73 15.62
CA GLU A 467 17.24 -3.43 16.58
C GLU A 467 17.27 -4.32 17.83
N LEU A 468 18.01 -5.44 17.79
CA LEU A 468 18.16 -6.38 18.91
C LEU A 468 19.51 -6.30 19.62
N LYS A 469 20.44 -5.45 19.18
CA LYS A 469 21.82 -5.42 19.70
C LYS A 469 21.93 -5.05 21.18
N GLU A 470 21.02 -4.21 21.67
CA GLU A 470 21.07 -3.65 23.04
C GLU A 470 20.07 -4.33 23.99
N LYS A 471 19.41 -5.41 23.54
CA LYS A 471 18.40 -6.13 24.33
C LYS A 471 19.00 -7.36 25.01
N ASP A 472 18.52 -7.66 26.20
CA ASP A 472 18.81 -8.93 26.85
C ASP A 472 18.07 -10.07 26.13
N LEU A 473 18.83 -11.04 25.61
CA LEU A 473 18.34 -12.19 24.86
C LEU A 473 18.64 -13.51 25.57
N ASN A 474 19.11 -13.47 26.83
CA ASN A 474 19.54 -14.66 27.57
C ASN A 474 18.40 -15.65 27.84
N GLY A 475 17.14 -15.19 27.81
CA GLY A 475 15.95 -16.02 28.02
C GLY A 475 15.50 -16.84 26.81
N PHE A 476 16.21 -16.79 25.67
CA PHE A 476 15.84 -17.55 24.47
C PHE A 476 16.74 -18.76 24.26
N GLU A 477 16.18 -19.95 24.42
CA GLU A 477 16.85 -21.21 24.11
C GLU A 477 16.88 -21.47 22.61
N THR A 478 18.08 -21.44 22.03
CA THR A 478 18.33 -21.82 20.63
C THR A 478 18.29 -23.32 20.45
N VAL A 479 17.67 -23.77 19.36
CA VAL A 479 17.67 -25.20 19.00
C VAL A 479 18.94 -25.49 18.20
N ASP A 480 19.76 -26.44 18.68
CA ASP A 480 20.98 -26.88 18.00
C ASP A 480 20.63 -27.73 16.77
N VAL A 481 20.31 -27.06 15.67
CA VAL A 481 20.01 -27.66 14.37
C VAL A 481 20.83 -26.92 13.32
N ASP A 482 21.57 -27.68 12.51
CA ASP A 482 22.22 -27.11 11.33
C ASP A 482 21.16 -26.66 10.33
N THR A 483 20.95 -25.35 10.32
CA THR A 483 19.94 -24.72 9.47
C THR A 483 20.19 -24.99 7.99
N THR A 484 21.44 -25.24 7.56
CA THR A 484 21.79 -25.48 6.15
C THR A 484 21.25 -26.80 5.61
N LEU A 485 21.00 -27.77 6.49
CA LEU A 485 20.48 -29.10 6.17
C LEU A 485 18.96 -29.16 6.05
N ILE A 486 18.24 -28.12 6.49
CA ILE A 486 16.79 -28.07 6.41
C ILE A 486 16.37 -27.97 4.94
N LYS A 487 15.60 -28.96 4.45
CA LYS A 487 15.14 -29.03 3.06
C LYS A 487 13.75 -28.43 2.90
N TYR A 488 13.44 -27.96 1.68
CA TYR A 488 12.06 -27.68 1.31
C TYR A 488 11.28 -28.99 1.18
N GLN A 489 10.05 -29.05 1.72
CA GLN A 489 9.17 -30.21 1.46
C GLN A 489 8.75 -30.30 0.00
N ASP A 490 8.65 -29.15 -0.69
CA ASP A 490 8.42 -29.08 -2.13
C ASP A 490 9.71 -29.42 -2.89
N LYS A 491 9.69 -30.58 -3.59
CA LYS A 491 10.84 -31.09 -4.36
C LYS A 491 11.31 -30.12 -5.44
N VAL A 492 10.41 -29.35 -6.06
CA VAL A 492 10.75 -28.40 -7.13
C VAL A 492 11.53 -27.23 -6.55
N ARG A 493 11.07 -26.69 -5.41
CA ARG A 493 11.76 -25.60 -4.71
C ARG A 493 13.10 -26.04 -4.15
N GLU A 494 13.21 -27.28 -3.66
CA GLU A 494 14.48 -27.81 -3.17
C GLU A 494 15.52 -27.93 -4.29
N LYS A 495 15.12 -28.42 -5.47
CA LYS A 495 16.02 -28.46 -6.63
C LYS A 495 16.53 -27.06 -7.01
N ALA A 496 15.62 -26.08 -7.10
CA ALA A 496 15.98 -24.70 -7.40
C ALA A 496 16.90 -24.07 -6.33
N ARG A 497 16.74 -24.46 -5.06
CA ARG A 497 17.63 -24.03 -3.97
C ARG A 497 19.03 -24.59 -4.17
N LEU A 498 19.17 -25.90 -4.43
CA LEU A 498 20.47 -26.55 -4.64
C LEU A 498 21.22 -25.90 -5.81
N GLU A 499 20.54 -25.68 -6.94
CA GLU A 499 21.12 -24.96 -8.09
C GLU A 499 21.57 -23.53 -7.74
N ARG A 500 20.82 -22.83 -6.88
CA ARG A 500 21.19 -21.48 -6.42
C ARG A 500 22.40 -21.50 -5.49
N VAL A 501 22.43 -22.44 -4.54
CA VAL A 501 23.55 -22.59 -3.61
C VAL A 501 24.82 -22.96 -4.37
N GLU A 502 24.73 -23.85 -5.35
CA GLU A 502 25.85 -24.21 -6.23
C GLU A 502 26.40 -22.97 -6.94
N LYS A 503 25.55 -22.20 -7.61
CA LYS A 503 25.94 -20.93 -8.26
C LYS A 503 26.55 -19.92 -7.28
N GLU A 504 25.98 -19.77 -6.09
CA GLU A 504 26.52 -18.87 -5.05
C GLU A 504 27.88 -19.35 -4.54
N THR A 505 28.09 -20.66 -4.39
CA THR A 505 29.39 -21.23 -3.99
C THR A 505 30.44 -21.10 -5.06
N GLU A 506 30.10 -21.28 -6.34
CA GLU A 506 30.98 -21.03 -7.48
C GLU A 506 31.38 -19.56 -7.54
N ALA A 507 30.41 -18.64 -7.47
CA ALA A 507 30.67 -17.20 -7.46
C ALA A 507 31.51 -16.77 -6.24
N ALA A 508 31.32 -17.41 -5.08
CA ALA A 508 32.12 -17.15 -3.89
C ALA A 508 33.57 -17.65 -4.05
N LYS A 509 33.76 -18.83 -4.65
CA LYS A 509 35.09 -19.37 -5.00
C LYS A 509 35.81 -18.46 -5.98
N GLU A 510 35.14 -17.99 -7.03
CA GLU A 510 35.69 -17.04 -7.99
C GLU A 510 36.12 -15.73 -7.31
N LYS A 511 35.25 -15.14 -6.48
CA LYS A 511 35.59 -13.94 -5.69
C LYS A 511 36.75 -14.17 -4.72
N ALA A 512 36.87 -15.36 -4.14
CA ALA A 512 37.98 -15.71 -3.26
C ALA A 512 39.30 -15.84 -4.04
N ILE A 513 39.27 -16.47 -5.22
CA ILE A 513 40.41 -16.56 -6.13
C ILE A 513 40.84 -15.17 -6.61
N GLU A 514 39.89 -14.29 -6.95
CA GLU A 514 40.18 -12.92 -7.35
C GLU A 514 40.79 -12.09 -6.20
N LYS A 515 40.24 -12.22 -4.99
CA LYS A 515 40.83 -11.58 -3.79
C LYS A 515 42.22 -12.13 -3.47
N ALA A 516 42.46 -13.43 -3.66
CA ALA A 516 43.77 -14.05 -3.46
C ALA A 516 44.79 -13.57 -4.51
N LYS A 517 44.40 -13.52 -5.79
CA LYS A 517 45.21 -12.94 -6.88
C LYS A 517 45.50 -11.46 -6.62
N PHE A 518 44.52 -10.70 -6.13
CA PHE A 518 44.70 -9.29 -5.78
C PHE A 518 45.69 -9.12 -4.61
N LYS A 519 45.57 -9.92 -3.54
CA LYS A 519 46.52 -9.91 -2.42
C LYS A 519 47.93 -10.34 -2.83
N ALA A 520 48.07 -11.37 -3.66
CA ALA A 520 49.36 -11.81 -4.22
C ALA A 520 50.00 -10.74 -5.11
N SER A 521 49.19 -10.00 -5.89
CA SER A 521 49.65 -8.86 -6.70
C SER A 521 50.10 -7.66 -5.84
N GLN A 522 49.56 -7.50 -4.63
CA GLN A 522 50.02 -6.46 -3.68
C GLN A 522 51.31 -6.85 -2.97
N GLN A 523 51.50 -8.13 -2.63
CA GLN A 523 52.75 -8.62 -2.04
C GLN A 523 53.94 -8.52 -3.02
N THR A 524 53.75 -8.87 -4.30
CA THR A 524 54.76 -8.68 -5.36
C THR A 524 55.06 -7.21 -5.65
N ARG A 525 54.11 -6.29 -5.45
CA ARG A 525 54.36 -4.85 -5.56
C ARG A 525 55.20 -4.28 -4.42
N LYS A 526 55.19 -4.89 -3.23
CA LYS A 526 56.01 -4.48 -2.09
C LYS A 526 57.49 -4.89 -2.21
N SER A 527 57.83 -5.81 -3.12
CA SER A 527 59.22 -6.21 -3.41
C SER A 527 59.86 -5.49 -4.60
N ASP A 528 59.13 -4.61 -5.28
CA ASP A 528 59.67 -3.81 -6.40
C ASP A 528 60.36 -2.54 -5.87
N SER A 529 61.63 -2.32 -6.24
CA SER A 529 62.41 -1.10 -5.94
C SER A 529 61.64 0.19 -6.25
N TRP A 530 61.74 1.20 -5.38
CA TRP A 530 61.04 2.50 -5.45
C TRP A 530 61.14 3.13 -6.85
N SER A 531 62.28 3.01 -7.53
CA SER A 531 62.47 3.56 -8.88
C SER A 531 61.48 2.97 -9.91
N ARG A 532 61.23 1.66 -9.87
CA ARG A 532 60.27 0.98 -10.78
C ARG A 532 58.81 1.28 -10.42
N GLN A 533 58.51 1.53 -9.15
CA GLN A 533 57.16 1.94 -8.73
C GLN A 533 56.78 3.33 -9.25
N LYS A 534 57.74 4.28 -9.25
CA LYS A 534 57.52 5.65 -9.76
C LYS A 534 57.25 5.66 -11.27
N GLU A 535 58.02 4.88 -12.02
CA GLU A 535 57.89 4.76 -13.48
C GLU A 535 56.55 4.10 -13.89
N LYS A 536 56.14 3.02 -13.20
CA LYS A 536 54.83 2.38 -13.41
C LYS A 536 53.66 3.30 -13.05
N LYS A 537 53.81 4.15 -12.02
CA LYS A 537 52.78 5.12 -11.61
C LYS A 537 52.62 6.25 -12.65
N MET A 538 53.72 6.72 -13.23
CA MET A 538 53.67 7.67 -14.36
C MET A 538 53.00 7.05 -15.60
N LYS A 539 53.40 5.84 -16.02
CA LYS A 539 52.75 5.13 -17.15
C LYS A 539 51.26 4.86 -16.91
N LYS A 540 50.83 4.64 -15.67
CA LYS A 540 49.42 4.45 -15.31
C LYS A 540 48.63 5.76 -15.38
N ASN A 541 49.22 6.87 -14.95
CA ASN A 541 48.60 8.18 -15.07
C ASN A 541 48.48 8.61 -16.53
N GLU A 542 49.51 8.39 -17.36
CA GLU A 542 49.45 8.64 -18.81
C GLU A 542 48.35 7.81 -19.49
N ARG A 543 48.17 6.54 -19.10
CA ARG A 543 47.09 5.70 -19.65
C ARG A 543 45.70 6.20 -19.23
N LYS A 544 45.54 6.68 -18.00
CA LYS A 544 44.29 7.27 -17.52
C LYS A 544 43.99 8.57 -18.23
N GLU A 545 44.97 9.45 -18.40
CA GLU A 545 44.83 10.70 -19.16
C GLU A 545 44.46 10.43 -20.62
N LYS A 546 45.11 9.46 -21.28
CA LYS A 546 44.74 9.06 -22.65
C LYS A 546 43.33 8.48 -22.74
N GLN A 547 42.87 7.73 -21.74
CA GLN A 547 41.49 7.20 -21.71
C GLN A 547 40.46 8.29 -21.44
N THR A 548 40.75 9.26 -20.57
CA THR A 548 39.87 10.40 -20.34
C THR A 548 39.82 11.31 -21.56
N LEU A 549 40.93 11.50 -22.26
CA LEU A 549 40.99 12.28 -23.50
C LEU A 549 40.20 11.59 -24.62
N LYS A 550 40.36 10.26 -24.78
CA LYS A 550 39.56 9.46 -25.73
C LYS A 550 38.07 9.42 -25.42
N ARG A 551 37.67 9.63 -24.16
CA ARG A 551 36.26 9.73 -23.77
C ARG A 551 35.70 11.11 -24.08
N LYS A 552 36.47 12.18 -23.82
CA LYS A 552 36.07 13.55 -24.19
C LYS A 552 35.92 13.70 -25.71
N LEU A 553 36.89 13.19 -26.49
CA LEU A 553 36.83 13.13 -27.96
C LEU A 553 35.71 12.26 -28.54
N LYS A 554 34.97 11.52 -27.71
CA LYS A 554 33.81 10.72 -28.12
C LYS A 554 32.47 11.31 -27.70
N ASP A 555 32.47 12.24 -26.76
CA ASP A 555 31.27 12.94 -26.28
C ASP A 555 31.06 14.27 -27.02
N ASP A 556 32.13 14.92 -27.48
CA ASP A 556 32.05 16.12 -28.32
C ASP A 556 32.02 15.69 -29.80
N GLY A 557 30.81 15.44 -30.32
CA GLY A 557 30.57 15.18 -31.74
C GLY A 557 30.41 16.48 -32.51
N ASP A 558 31.47 16.92 -33.18
CA ASP A 558 31.40 17.80 -34.35
C ASP A 558 32.65 17.59 -35.22
N ASP A 559 32.43 17.40 -36.52
CA ASP A 559 33.44 17.17 -37.55
C ASP A 559 33.89 18.53 -38.12
N ASP A 560 34.95 19.13 -37.58
CA ASP A 560 35.76 20.15 -38.28
C ASP A 560 37.24 19.87 -37.99
N VAL A 561 37.96 19.39 -39.01
CA VAL A 561 39.28 18.76 -38.90
C VAL A 561 40.44 19.78 -38.90
N ASP A 562 40.17 21.04 -39.24
CA ASP A 562 41.23 22.03 -39.48
C ASP A 562 41.67 22.79 -38.20
N ASP A 563 40.83 22.92 -37.16
CA ASP A 563 41.22 23.59 -35.90
C ASP A 563 42.09 22.73 -34.96
N VAL A 564 42.16 21.42 -35.20
CA VAL A 564 42.83 20.48 -34.28
C VAL A 564 44.36 20.50 -34.44
N ASP A 565 44.85 20.72 -35.66
CA ASP A 565 46.28 20.71 -35.95
C ASP A 565 46.99 21.98 -35.46
N ASP A 566 46.31 23.12 -35.49
CA ASP A 566 46.86 24.39 -35.01
C ASP A 566 46.90 24.46 -33.48
N LEU A 567 45.85 23.97 -32.80
CA LEU A 567 45.86 23.77 -31.34
C LEU A 567 46.95 22.78 -30.89
N MET A 568 47.26 21.76 -31.69
CA MET A 568 48.33 20.81 -31.39
C MET A 568 49.74 21.40 -31.59
N LYS A 569 49.93 22.30 -32.55
CA LYS A 569 51.21 23.01 -32.76
C LYS A 569 51.45 24.04 -31.66
N GLU A 570 50.43 24.81 -31.30
CA GLU A 570 50.51 25.80 -30.21
C GLU A 570 50.84 25.11 -28.87
N GLY A 571 50.20 23.96 -28.61
CA GLY A 571 50.51 23.11 -27.45
C GLY A 571 51.95 22.54 -27.44
N ARG A 572 52.59 22.39 -28.61
CA ARG A 572 54.02 22.00 -28.71
C ARG A 572 54.95 23.18 -28.43
N LEU A 573 54.63 24.38 -28.91
CA LEU A 573 55.38 25.61 -28.61
C LEU A 573 55.31 25.93 -27.11
N LEU A 574 54.13 25.82 -26.50
CA LEU A 574 53.93 26.02 -25.06
C LEU A 574 54.70 24.99 -24.21
N LYS A 575 54.79 23.73 -24.68
CA LYS A 575 55.64 22.69 -24.07
C LYS A 575 57.14 23.00 -24.17
N LYS A 576 57.59 23.68 -25.23
CA LYS A 576 58.99 24.10 -25.38
C LYS A 576 59.30 25.30 -24.47
N LEU A 577 58.37 26.24 -24.30
CA LEU A 577 58.46 27.34 -23.34
C LEU A 577 58.54 26.82 -21.90
N LYS A 578 57.63 25.93 -21.48
CA LYS A 578 57.63 25.32 -20.13
C LYS A 578 58.86 24.45 -19.83
N LYS A 579 59.58 24.00 -20.85
CA LYS A 579 60.85 23.28 -20.73
C LYS A 579 62.08 24.20 -20.86
N GLY A 580 61.88 25.53 -20.96
CA GLY A 580 62.94 26.53 -21.06
C GLY A 580 63.74 26.50 -22.37
N LYS A 581 63.20 25.87 -23.43
CA LYS A 581 63.92 25.68 -24.70
C LYS A 581 63.77 26.83 -25.70
N ILE A 582 62.83 27.74 -25.45
CA ILE A 582 62.59 28.98 -26.21
C ILE A 582 62.26 30.10 -25.21
N THR A 583 62.57 31.35 -25.55
CA THR A 583 62.20 32.51 -24.71
C THR A 583 60.79 32.99 -25.03
N GLU A 584 60.20 33.75 -24.11
CA GLU A 584 58.83 34.26 -24.22
C GLU A 584 58.66 35.22 -25.42
N LYS A 585 59.71 35.99 -25.74
CA LYS A 585 59.76 36.85 -26.93
C LYS A 585 59.75 36.04 -28.24
N GLN A 586 60.47 34.91 -28.28
CA GLN A 586 60.51 33.99 -29.43
C GLN A 586 59.22 33.17 -29.58
N TYR A 587 58.49 32.94 -28.49
CA TYR A 587 57.15 32.34 -28.54
C TYR A 587 56.18 33.31 -29.21
N GLN A 588 56.16 34.58 -28.79
CA GLN A 588 55.26 35.59 -29.34
C GLN A 588 55.54 35.90 -30.82
N GLU A 589 56.80 36.03 -31.24
CA GLU A 589 57.14 36.25 -32.66
C GLU A 589 56.65 35.13 -33.58
N ARG A 590 56.79 33.86 -33.15
CA ARG A 590 56.38 32.70 -33.95
C ARG A 590 54.88 32.42 -33.94
N THR A 591 54.16 32.95 -32.96
CA THR A 591 52.71 32.85 -32.90
C THR A 591 52.08 33.95 -33.77
N ASN A 592 52.68 35.15 -33.80
CA ASN A 592 52.21 36.27 -34.63
C ASN A 592 52.60 36.16 -36.11
N GLU A 593 53.72 35.52 -36.47
CA GLU A 593 54.06 35.27 -37.89
C GLU A 593 53.04 34.34 -38.58
N GLU A 594 52.31 33.51 -37.82
CA GLU A 594 51.34 32.55 -38.37
C GLU A 594 49.93 33.16 -38.53
N GLU A 595 49.51 34.11 -37.69
CA GLU A 595 48.24 34.85 -37.88
C GLU A 595 48.21 35.68 -39.18
N LEU A 596 49.37 36.15 -39.66
CA LEU A 596 49.49 36.90 -40.92
C LEU A 596 49.45 36.00 -42.18
N LEU A 597 49.64 34.69 -42.02
CA LEU A 597 49.60 33.71 -43.13
C LEU A 597 48.25 33.00 -43.26
N SER A 598 47.37 33.07 -42.25
CA SER A 598 46.02 32.52 -42.29
C SER A 598 44.96 33.45 -42.91
N ASP A 599 45.28 34.74 -43.09
CA ASP A 599 44.38 35.76 -43.67
C ASP A 599 44.74 36.15 -45.14
N SER A 600 45.52 35.33 -45.85
CA SER A 600 45.88 35.50 -47.28
C SER A 600 45.18 34.51 -48.21
#